data_AF-A0A1F2T4F6-F1
#
_entry.id   AF-A0A1F2T4F6-F1
#
_cell.length_a   1.000
_cell.length_b   1.000
_cell.length_c   1.000
_cell.angle_alpha   90.00
_cell.angle_beta   90.00
_cell.angle_gamma   90.00
#
_symmetry.space_group_name_H-M   'P 1'
#
loop_
_entity.id
_entity.type
_entity.pdbx_description
1 polymer ?
#
loop_
_entity_poly.entity_id
_entity_poly.type
_entity_poly.pdbx_seq_one_letter_code
_entity_poly.pdbx_strand_id
1 'polypeptide(L)'
;MDNVCHTLVGAALGEAGLKERTRFGSVTLMVAANLSDIDVLVFATSVPAVAFRRGWTHGPLALAVLPLLLTGIMTALARARPAPSGAAPLRAGRLLLLAYVGMLSHIGLDLLNPYGLRLLAPFDWRWFYGDALFIIDPWLWLILGAGIWLSRRMRTSLPARHALAVATLYVLAMTANARLARGIVLEAWRVERGGPPVALMVGPVPITPFRREIIVDAGIDYETGMLDWLGARVTFDPTVVFKHDTDPRVARAREAPNIRAFLVWARFPYFTFEPVPGGTRVTVSDLRFAGRTPARFSESTVVP
;
A
#
# COMPACT_ATOMS: atom_id res chain seq x y z
N MET A 1 0.12 2.96 -1.66
CA MET A 1 0.46 3.55 -2.97
C MET A 1 1.96 3.49 -3.17
N ASP A 2 2.42 3.76 -4.38
CA ASP A 2 3.83 3.93 -4.68
C ASP A 2 4.33 5.36 -4.31
N ASN A 3 5.65 5.52 -4.20
CA ASN A 3 6.27 6.76 -3.73
C ASN A 3 6.06 7.95 -4.69
N VAL A 4 5.79 7.70 -5.99
CA VAL A 4 5.46 8.77 -6.94
C VAL A 4 4.11 9.35 -6.57
N CYS A 5 3.10 8.51 -6.34
CA CYS A 5 1.78 8.96 -5.89
C CYS A 5 1.87 9.79 -4.60
N HIS A 6 2.59 9.30 -3.60
CA HIS A 6 2.77 9.99 -2.32
C HIS A 6 3.44 11.36 -2.48
N THR A 7 4.48 11.43 -3.31
CA THR A 7 5.15 12.69 -3.64
C THR A 7 4.22 13.67 -4.36
N LEU A 8 3.40 13.17 -5.29
CA LEU A 8 2.40 13.99 -6.00
C LEU A 8 1.34 14.54 -5.05
N VAL A 9 0.88 13.77 -4.06
CA VAL A 9 -0.03 14.26 -3.02
C VAL A 9 0.61 15.39 -2.22
N GLY A 10 1.84 15.19 -1.73
CA GLY A 10 2.58 16.23 -1.02
C GLY A 10 2.80 17.50 -1.86
N ALA A 11 3.14 17.35 -3.13
CA ALA A 11 3.31 18.46 -4.06
C ALA A 11 2.00 19.19 -4.36
N ALA A 12 0.89 18.46 -4.60
CA ALA A 12 -0.43 19.04 -4.85
C ALA A 12 -0.95 19.81 -3.63
N LEU A 13 -0.76 19.28 -2.41
CA LEU A 13 -1.01 19.99 -1.16
C LEU A 13 -0.19 21.29 -1.07
N GLY A 14 1.07 21.23 -1.49
CA GLY A 14 1.94 22.40 -1.59
C GLY A 14 1.36 23.46 -2.52
N GLU A 15 1.07 23.08 -3.77
CA GLU A 15 0.49 23.96 -4.80
C GLU A 15 -0.92 24.49 -4.43
N ALA A 16 -1.68 23.77 -3.61
CA ALA A 16 -2.97 24.22 -3.11
C ALA A 16 -2.88 25.40 -2.11
N GLY A 17 -1.66 25.82 -1.74
CA GLY A 17 -1.36 26.98 -0.92
C GLY A 17 -0.73 26.65 0.44
N LEU A 18 -0.48 25.36 0.73
CA LEU A 18 0.19 24.99 1.99
C LEU A 18 1.69 25.31 1.96
N LYS A 19 2.32 25.35 0.78
CA LYS A 19 3.76 25.62 0.66
C LYS A 19 4.16 27.03 1.11
N GLU A 20 3.23 27.98 1.09
CA GLU A 20 3.46 29.40 1.43
C GLU A 20 3.32 29.68 2.94
N ARG A 21 2.86 28.71 3.73
CA ARG A 21 2.57 28.90 5.17
C ARG A 21 3.82 29.03 6.05
N THR A 22 4.96 28.56 5.56
CA THR A 22 6.26 28.63 6.24
C THR A 22 7.37 28.40 5.23
N ARG A 23 8.57 28.93 5.52
CA ARG A 23 9.79 28.54 4.82
C ARG A 23 9.95 27.01 4.82
N PHE A 24 10.39 26.44 3.69
CA PHE A 24 10.51 24.98 3.46
C PHE A 24 9.19 24.20 3.45
N GLY A 25 8.02 24.85 3.40
CA GLY A 25 6.72 24.16 3.42
C GLY A 25 6.55 23.13 2.30
N SER A 26 6.92 23.48 1.06
CA SER A 26 6.81 22.55 -0.09
C SER A 26 7.64 21.28 0.11
N VAL A 27 8.91 21.43 0.46
CA VAL A 27 9.84 20.31 0.62
C VAL A 27 9.40 19.45 1.81
N THR A 28 8.96 20.08 2.90
CA THR A 28 8.45 19.37 4.08
C THR A 28 7.28 18.47 3.70
N LEU A 29 6.31 18.96 2.93
CA LEU A 29 5.17 18.15 2.50
C LEU A 29 5.60 16.94 1.65
N MET A 30 6.46 17.16 0.65
CA MET A 30 6.91 16.08 -0.24
C MET A 30 7.75 15.02 0.48
N VAL A 31 8.64 15.44 1.39
CA VAL A 31 9.45 14.53 2.20
C VAL A 31 8.58 13.80 3.23
N ALA A 32 7.72 14.53 3.94
CA ALA A 32 6.82 13.95 4.93
C ALA A 32 5.87 12.92 4.34
N ALA A 33 5.40 13.15 3.10
CA ALA A 33 4.57 12.19 2.38
C ALA A 33 5.29 10.87 2.05
N ASN A 34 6.61 10.77 2.23
CA ASN A 34 7.36 9.51 2.05
C ASN A 34 8.08 9.08 3.34
N LEU A 35 7.87 9.78 4.46
CA LEU A 35 8.69 9.63 5.65
C LEU A 35 8.53 8.26 6.32
N SER A 36 7.32 7.68 6.29
CA SER A 36 7.05 6.34 6.79
C SER A 36 7.75 5.25 5.97
N ASP A 37 8.06 5.51 4.71
CA ASP A 37 8.78 4.57 3.84
C ASP A 37 10.31 4.59 4.02
N ILE A 38 10.81 5.27 5.07
CA ILE A 38 12.23 5.15 5.47
C ILE A 38 12.61 3.70 5.82
N ASP A 39 11.63 2.82 6.06
CA ASP A 39 11.83 1.37 6.19
C ASP A 39 12.38 0.69 4.93
N VAL A 40 12.40 1.37 3.78
CA VAL A 40 13.08 0.92 2.56
C VAL A 40 14.57 0.64 2.80
N LEU A 41 15.18 1.27 3.80
CA LEU A 41 16.56 1.01 4.19
C LEU A 41 16.80 -0.43 4.64
N VAL A 42 15.76 -1.21 4.93
CA VAL A 42 15.87 -2.65 5.20
C VAL A 42 16.51 -3.43 4.05
N PHE A 43 16.41 -2.94 2.80
CA PHE A 43 17.09 -3.54 1.65
C PHE A 43 18.62 -3.52 1.75
N ALA A 44 19.19 -2.69 2.63
CA ALA A 44 20.62 -2.69 2.95
C ALA A 44 21.00 -3.72 4.03
N THR A 45 20.05 -4.56 4.47
CA THR A 45 20.23 -5.56 5.52
C THR A 45 19.87 -6.95 4.99
N SER A 46 20.16 -8.00 5.78
CA SER A 46 19.72 -9.37 5.49
C SER A 46 18.28 -9.66 5.95
N VAL A 47 17.57 -8.67 6.50
CA VAL A 47 16.20 -8.84 6.97
C VAL A 47 15.26 -8.89 5.76
N PRO A 48 14.39 -9.92 5.64
CA PRO A 48 13.43 -9.99 4.54
C PRO A 48 12.52 -8.77 4.53
N ALA A 49 12.57 -8.00 3.45
CA ALA A 49 11.88 -6.71 3.35
C ALA A 49 10.36 -6.84 3.53
N VAL A 50 9.77 -7.91 3.01
CA VAL A 50 8.33 -8.20 3.14
C VAL A 50 7.88 -8.35 4.61
N ALA A 51 8.75 -8.80 5.50
CA ALA A 51 8.42 -9.01 6.92
C ALA A 51 8.50 -7.74 7.76
N PHE A 52 9.38 -6.81 7.37
CA PHE A 52 9.74 -5.62 8.14
C PHE A 52 8.99 -4.37 7.70
N ARG A 53 8.82 -4.18 6.39
CA ARG A 53 8.24 -2.96 5.83
C ARG A 53 6.78 -2.78 6.25
N ARG A 54 6.35 -1.53 6.33
CA ARG A 54 4.98 -1.10 6.69
C ARG A 54 4.52 -1.52 8.08
N GLY A 55 5.48 -1.69 8.98
CA GLY A 55 5.26 -1.93 10.40
C GLY A 55 5.63 -0.72 11.25
N TRP A 56 6.81 -0.81 11.88
CA TRP A 56 7.33 0.18 12.84
C TRP A 56 7.19 1.63 12.39
N THR A 57 7.54 1.95 11.15
CA THR A 57 7.58 3.31 10.60
C THR A 57 6.21 3.87 10.21
N HIS A 58 5.17 3.03 10.23
CA HIS A 58 3.80 3.38 9.88
C HIS A 58 2.87 3.39 11.11
N GLY A 59 3.35 2.90 12.25
CA GLY A 59 2.58 2.79 13.49
C GLY A 59 2.55 4.06 14.34
N PRO A 60 1.85 4.04 15.49
CA PRO A 60 1.58 5.25 16.28
C PRO A 60 2.84 5.88 16.87
N LEU A 61 3.86 5.08 17.22
CA LEU A 61 5.14 5.59 17.73
C LEU A 61 5.90 6.36 16.65
N ALA A 62 5.94 5.86 15.41
CA ALA A 62 6.56 6.57 14.31
C ALA A 62 5.79 7.86 13.97
N LEU A 63 4.45 7.81 14.01
CA LEU A 63 3.62 9.00 13.82
C LEU A 63 3.88 10.07 14.89
N ALA A 64 4.17 9.68 16.14
CA ALA A 64 4.52 10.61 17.20
C ALA A 64 5.93 11.22 17.03
N VAL A 65 6.89 10.44 16.55
CA VAL A 65 8.32 10.81 16.55
C VAL A 65 8.79 11.39 15.21
N LEU A 66 8.49 10.74 14.09
CA LEU A 66 9.07 11.10 12.79
C LEU A 66 8.70 12.54 12.33
N PRO A 67 7.45 13.03 12.47
CA PRO A 67 7.12 14.41 12.14
C PRO A 67 7.89 15.44 12.99
N LEU A 68 8.14 15.14 14.27
CA LEU A 68 8.95 15.99 15.16
C LEU A 68 10.40 16.04 14.70
N LEU A 69 10.99 14.88 14.39
CA LEU A 69 12.36 14.79 13.87
C LEU A 69 12.51 15.56 12.56
N LEU A 70 11.60 15.35 11.60
CA LEU A 70 11.62 16.07 10.33
C LEU A 70 11.49 17.58 10.56
N THR A 71 10.63 18.02 11.48
CA THR A 71 10.47 19.43 11.83
C THR A 71 11.76 20.03 12.40
N GLY A 72 12.45 19.30 13.29
CA GLY A 72 13.75 19.70 13.84
C GLY A 72 14.81 19.86 12.76
N ILE A 73 14.94 18.86 11.87
CA ILE A 73 15.85 18.89 10.72
C ILE A 73 15.55 20.09 9.82
N MET A 74 14.29 20.29 9.43
CA MET A 74 13.89 21.40 8.55
C MET A 74 14.10 22.77 9.20
N THR A 75 13.90 22.88 10.52
CA THR A 75 14.18 24.10 11.27
C THR A 75 15.68 24.40 11.33
N ALA A 76 16.52 23.39 11.59
CA ALA A 76 17.96 23.53 11.59
C ALA A 76 18.50 23.94 10.21
N LEU A 77 18.06 23.26 9.15
CA LEU A 77 18.41 23.58 7.76
C LEU A 77 17.96 25.00 7.38
N ALA A 78 16.80 25.43 7.85
CA ALA A 78 16.32 26.78 7.60
C ALA A 78 17.15 27.84 8.31
N ARG A 79 17.59 27.59 9.55
CA ARG A 79 18.46 28.52 10.28
C ARG A 79 19.88 28.58 9.71
N ALA A 80 20.39 27.47 9.19
CA ALA A 80 21.73 27.39 8.60
C ALA A 80 21.84 28.07 7.22
N ARG A 81 20.72 28.44 6.57
CA ARG A 81 20.72 29.07 5.25
C ARG A 81 20.14 30.48 5.31
N PRO A 82 20.76 31.48 4.66
CA PRO A 82 20.18 32.81 4.52
C PRO A 82 18.77 32.73 3.91
N ALA A 83 17.83 33.52 4.42
CA ALA A 83 16.49 33.59 3.85
C ALA A 83 16.54 34.42 2.56
N PRO A 84 16.03 33.91 1.43
CA PRO A 84 15.86 34.73 0.23
C PRO A 84 14.92 35.91 0.50
N SER A 85 15.15 37.04 -0.18
CA SER A 85 14.26 38.20 -0.12
C SER A 85 12.83 37.81 -0.47
N GLY A 86 11.87 38.15 0.40
CA GLY A 86 10.45 37.81 0.21
C GLY A 86 10.06 36.37 0.58
N ALA A 87 10.98 35.57 1.15
CA ALA A 87 10.63 34.24 1.64
C ALA A 87 9.65 34.30 2.82
N ALA A 88 8.71 33.35 2.87
CA ALA A 88 7.83 33.19 4.02
C ALA A 88 8.64 33.00 5.32
N PRO A 89 8.18 33.53 6.46
CA PRO A 89 8.88 33.36 7.73
C PRO A 89 8.95 31.89 8.13
N LEU A 90 10.04 31.50 8.80
CA LEU A 90 10.18 30.17 9.38
C LEU A 90 9.23 30.05 10.59
N ARG A 91 8.30 29.09 10.53
CA ARG A 91 7.36 28.81 11.61
C ARG A 91 7.39 27.32 11.92
N ALA A 92 8.11 26.93 12.98
CA ALA A 92 8.29 25.52 13.35
C ALA A 92 6.96 24.77 13.57
N GLY A 93 5.97 25.41 14.22
CA GLY A 93 4.64 24.80 14.38
C GLY A 93 3.90 24.55 13.06
N ARG A 94 4.14 25.37 12.02
CA ARG A 94 3.59 25.12 10.68
C ARG A 94 4.34 23.99 9.98
N LEU A 95 5.66 23.91 10.12
CA LEU A 95 6.43 22.76 9.61
C LEU A 95 5.94 21.45 10.22
N LEU A 96 5.70 21.44 11.54
CA LEU A 96 5.15 20.28 12.24
C LEU A 96 3.80 19.87 11.69
N LEU A 97 2.88 20.82 11.52
CA LEU A 97 1.58 20.55 10.92
C LEU A 97 1.71 19.96 9.51
N LEU A 98 2.58 20.53 8.67
CA LEU A 98 2.81 20.02 7.31
C LEU A 98 3.45 18.62 7.31
N ALA A 99 4.33 18.33 8.27
CA ALA A 99 4.91 17.01 8.43
C ALA A 99 3.86 15.96 8.81
N TYR A 100 2.95 16.29 9.73
CA TYR A 100 1.81 15.42 10.05
C TYR A 100 0.87 15.23 8.86
N VAL A 101 0.52 16.31 8.15
CA VAL A 101 -0.36 16.23 6.97
C VAL A 101 0.23 15.31 5.91
N GLY A 102 1.53 15.46 5.60
CA GLY A 102 2.22 14.58 4.65
C GLY A 102 2.20 13.11 5.11
N MET A 103 2.66 12.83 6.33
CA MET A 103 2.74 11.45 6.84
C MET A 103 1.38 10.79 7.00
N LEU A 104 0.36 11.51 7.47
CA LEU A 104 -1.01 10.98 7.57
C LEU A 104 -1.62 10.70 6.20
N SER A 105 -1.35 11.54 5.19
CA SER A 105 -1.80 11.25 3.82
C SER A 105 -1.19 9.94 3.28
N HIS A 106 0.07 9.67 3.61
CA HIS A 106 0.75 8.44 3.23
C HIS A 106 0.09 7.22 3.88
N ILE A 107 -0.03 7.22 5.22
CA ILE A 107 -0.62 6.12 5.98
C ILE A 107 -2.07 5.88 5.54
N GLY A 108 -2.85 6.96 5.34
CA GLY A 108 -4.23 6.87 4.89
C GLY A 108 -4.36 6.20 3.51
N LEU A 109 -3.51 6.57 2.55
CA LEU A 109 -3.52 5.94 1.23
C LEU A 109 -2.95 4.51 1.24
N ASP A 110 -2.02 4.21 2.14
CA ASP A 110 -1.49 2.87 2.29
C ASP A 110 -2.47 1.90 2.96
N LEU A 111 -3.32 2.38 3.87
CA LEU A 111 -4.43 1.60 4.43
C LEU A 111 -5.43 1.13 3.38
N LEU A 112 -5.57 1.85 2.27
CA LEU A 112 -6.58 1.58 1.25
C LEU A 112 -6.16 0.53 0.22
N ASN A 113 -4.92 0.04 0.25
CA ASN A 113 -4.39 -0.87 -0.78
C ASN A 113 -4.43 -2.36 -0.33
N PRO A 114 -4.29 -3.32 -1.26
CA PRO A 114 -4.27 -4.76 -0.95
C PRO A 114 -2.93 -5.27 -0.40
N TYR A 115 -1.87 -4.45 -0.44
CA TYR A 115 -0.59 -4.79 0.19
C TYR A 115 -0.66 -4.69 1.71
N GLY A 116 -1.41 -3.70 2.21
CA GLY A 116 -1.69 -3.45 3.62
C GLY A 116 -0.56 -2.80 4.40
N LEU A 117 -0.84 -2.52 5.68
CA LEU A 117 0.13 -2.06 6.66
C LEU A 117 -0.26 -2.52 8.07
N ARG A 118 0.68 -2.45 9.03
CA ARG A 118 0.41 -2.72 10.45
C ARG A 118 0.22 -1.43 11.21
N LEU A 119 -1.02 -0.94 11.20
CA LEU A 119 -1.38 0.40 11.67
C LEU A 119 -1.05 0.61 13.15
N LEU A 120 -1.11 -0.46 13.94
CA LEU A 120 -1.01 -0.42 15.38
C LEU A 120 0.36 -0.93 15.90
N ALA A 121 1.32 -1.18 15.01
CA ALA A 121 2.64 -1.64 15.42
C ALA A 121 3.33 -0.57 16.30
N PRO A 122 4.02 -0.95 17.40
CA PRO A 122 4.30 -2.32 17.84
C PRO A 122 3.29 -2.91 18.83
N PHE A 123 2.18 -2.23 19.11
CA PHE A 123 1.19 -2.67 20.10
C PHE A 123 0.33 -3.84 19.58
N ASP A 124 0.00 -3.82 18.29
CA ASP A 124 -0.66 -4.91 17.58
C ASP A 124 -0.03 -5.07 16.17
N TRP A 125 0.40 -6.30 15.87
CA TRP A 125 1.11 -6.67 14.63
C TRP A 125 0.18 -7.10 13.50
N ARG A 126 -1.14 -7.02 13.71
CA ARG A 126 -2.15 -7.32 12.70
C ARG A 126 -2.01 -6.42 11.46
N TRP A 127 -2.18 -7.04 10.31
CA TRP A 127 -2.25 -6.35 9.03
C TRP A 127 -3.66 -5.81 8.75
N PHE A 128 -3.72 -4.61 8.21
CA PHE A 128 -4.93 -3.97 7.73
C PHE A 128 -4.87 -3.83 6.21
N TYR A 129 -5.94 -4.22 5.53
CA TYR A 129 -6.05 -4.18 4.08
C TYR A 129 -7.35 -3.49 3.69
N GLY A 130 -7.27 -2.43 2.88
CA GLY A 130 -8.44 -1.72 2.40
C GLY A 130 -9.00 -2.30 1.11
N ASP A 131 -8.16 -2.99 0.31
CA ASP A 131 -8.52 -3.61 -0.98
C ASP A 131 -9.23 -2.62 -1.95
N ALA A 132 -9.02 -1.32 -1.79
CA ALA A 132 -9.74 -0.26 -2.49
C ALA A 132 -8.94 0.32 -3.66
N LEU A 133 -7.68 0.68 -3.43
CA LEU A 133 -6.79 1.34 -4.39
C LEU A 133 -5.67 0.43 -4.86
N PHE A 134 -5.37 0.46 -6.16
CA PHE A 134 -4.21 -0.26 -6.69
C PHE A 134 -2.92 0.48 -6.33
N ILE A 135 -1.83 -0.25 -6.10
CA ILE A 135 -0.59 0.33 -5.54
C ILE A 135 -0.02 1.41 -6.47
N ILE A 136 -0.02 1.16 -7.78
CA ILE A 136 0.43 2.07 -8.84
C ILE A 136 -0.80 2.57 -9.58
N ASP A 137 -1.33 3.73 -9.21
CA ASP A 137 -2.61 4.21 -9.73
C ASP A 137 -2.41 5.37 -10.72
N PRO A 138 -2.50 5.11 -12.04
CA PRO A 138 -2.28 6.13 -13.05
C PRO A 138 -3.32 7.26 -13.01
N TRP A 139 -4.53 7.01 -12.49
CA TRP A 139 -5.56 8.04 -12.41
C TRP A 139 -5.21 9.08 -11.35
N LEU A 140 -4.78 8.62 -10.17
CA LEU A 140 -4.28 9.52 -9.14
C LEU A 140 -3.06 10.30 -9.63
N TRP A 141 -2.14 9.65 -10.36
CA TRP A 141 -1.00 10.35 -10.95
C TRP A 141 -1.43 11.44 -11.94
N LEU A 142 -2.35 11.13 -12.86
CA LEU A 142 -2.83 12.08 -13.86
C LEU A 142 -3.58 13.25 -13.22
N ILE A 143 -4.50 12.98 -12.28
CA ILE A 143 -5.29 14.00 -11.58
C ILE A 143 -4.36 14.96 -10.83
N LEU A 144 -3.47 14.42 -9.99
CA LEU A 144 -2.57 15.24 -9.17
C LEU A 144 -1.51 15.95 -10.01
N GLY A 145 -0.91 15.23 -10.97
CA GLY A 145 0.09 15.78 -11.88
C GLY A 145 -0.45 16.92 -12.74
N ALA A 146 -1.63 16.77 -13.32
CA ALA A 146 -2.29 17.82 -14.09
C ALA A 146 -2.64 19.03 -13.20
N GLY A 147 -3.12 18.81 -11.98
CA GLY A 147 -3.39 19.86 -11.01
C GLY A 147 -2.16 20.69 -10.65
N ILE A 148 -1.04 20.01 -10.37
CA ILE A 148 0.26 20.65 -10.09
C ILE A 148 0.73 21.45 -11.31
N TRP A 149 0.70 20.84 -12.50
CA TRP A 149 1.17 21.48 -13.73
C TRP A 149 0.34 22.72 -14.08
N LEU A 150 -0.99 22.63 -14.06
CA LEU A 150 -1.90 23.75 -14.30
C LEU A 150 -1.72 24.85 -13.26
N SER A 151 -1.60 24.50 -11.98
CA SER A 151 -1.40 25.46 -10.90
C SER A 151 -0.14 26.29 -11.09
N ARG A 152 0.97 25.64 -11.49
CA ARG A 152 2.23 26.32 -11.82
C ARG A 152 2.13 27.17 -13.09
N ARG A 153 1.50 26.66 -14.14
CA ARG A 153 1.32 27.37 -15.41
C ARG A 153 0.46 28.63 -15.26
N MET A 154 -0.64 28.52 -14.51
CA MET A 154 -1.58 29.61 -14.29
C MET A 154 -1.21 30.50 -13.09
N ARG A 155 -0.17 30.13 -12.33
CA ARG A 155 0.30 30.83 -11.12
C ARG A 155 -0.81 31.04 -10.08
N THR A 156 -1.70 30.05 -9.93
CA THR A 156 -2.81 30.05 -8.97
C THR A 156 -2.95 28.69 -8.31
N SER A 157 -3.44 28.66 -7.06
CA SER A 157 -3.65 27.42 -6.30
C SER A 157 -4.94 26.68 -6.67
N LEU A 158 -5.83 27.30 -7.44
CA LEU A 158 -7.16 26.72 -7.78
C LEU A 158 -7.07 25.35 -8.47
N PRO A 159 -6.24 25.13 -9.51
CA PRO A 159 -6.17 23.83 -10.17
C PRO A 159 -5.70 22.71 -9.23
N ALA A 160 -4.74 22.98 -8.34
CA ALA A 160 -4.27 22.01 -7.36
C ALA A 160 -5.36 21.67 -6.32
N ARG A 161 -6.14 22.66 -5.88
CA ARG A 161 -7.30 22.43 -5.00
C ARG A 161 -8.37 21.57 -5.66
N HIS A 162 -8.71 21.85 -6.92
CA HIS A 162 -9.64 21.02 -7.69
C HIS A 162 -9.09 19.60 -7.88
N ALA A 163 -7.82 19.45 -8.22
CA ALA A 163 -7.20 18.14 -8.35
C ALA A 163 -7.23 17.33 -7.03
N LEU A 164 -6.95 17.97 -5.89
CA LEU A 164 -7.09 17.30 -4.58
C LEU A 164 -8.54 16.92 -4.28
N ALA A 165 -9.52 17.78 -4.61
CA ALA A 165 -10.93 17.47 -4.44
C ALA A 165 -11.35 16.28 -5.31
N VAL A 166 -10.97 16.28 -6.59
CA VAL A 166 -11.24 15.18 -7.54
C VAL A 166 -10.52 13.90 -7.10
N ALA A 167 -9.26 13.96 -6.67
CA ALA A 167 -8.53 12.82 -6.14
C ALA A 167 -9.21 12.25 -4.89
N THR A 168 -9.70 13.12 -3.99
CA THR A 168 -10.45 12.70 -2.80
C THR A 168 -11.76 12.01 -3.19
N LEU A 169 -12.53 12.59 -4.11
CA LEU A 169 -13.77 11.99 -4.62
C LEU A 169 -13.49 10.64 -5.30
N TYR A 170 -12.41 10.53 -6.07
CA TYR A 170 -11.97 9.27 -6.68
C TYR A 170 -11.65 8.22 -5.61
N VAL A 171 -10.88 8.57 -4.58
CA VAL A 171 -10.56 7.65 -3.47
C VAL A 171 -11.81 7.19 -2.72
N LEU A 172 -12.75 8.10 -2.45
CA LEU A 172 -14.03 7.78 -1.82
C LEU A 172 -14.88 6.86 -2.70
N ALA A 173 -14.96 7.15 -4.00
CA ALA A 173 -15.67 6.31 -4.97
C ALA A 173 -15.06 4.90 -5.07
N MET A 174 -13.73 4.78 -5.10
CA MET A 174 -13.02 3.50 -5.11
C MET A 174 -13.23 2.71 -3.82
N THR A 175 -13.31 3.40 -2.68
CA THR A 175 -13.61 2.79 -1.37
C THR A 175 -15.04 2.28 -1.32
N ALA A 176 -16.02 3.09 -1.77
CA ALA A 176 -17.42 2.68 -1.85
C ALA A 176 -17.59 1.48 -2.82
N ASN A 177 -16.97 1.56 -4.00
CA ASN A 177 -16.88 0.46 -4.95
C ASN A 177 -16.33 -0.81 -4.28
N ALA A 178 -15.28 -0.71 -3.45
CA ALA A 178 -14.68 -1.88 -2.78
C ALA A 178 -15.66 -2.54 -1.80
N ARG A 179 -16.38 -1.73 -1.03
CA ARG A 179 -17.38 -2.22 -0.07
C ARG A 179 -18.57 -2.88 -0.77
N LEU A 180 -19.09 -2.25 -1.82
CA LEU A 180 -20.21 -2.78 -2.60
C LEU A 180 -19.82 -4.07 -3.32
N ALA A 181 -18.68 -4.07 -4.01
CA ALA A 181 -18.14 -5.24 -4.70
C ALA A 181 -17.96 -6.43 -3.75
N ARG A 182 -17.41 -6.18 -2.56
CA ARG A 182 -17.24 -7.23 -1.54
C ARG A 182 -18.58 -7.85 -1.13
N GLY A 183 -19.63 -7.05 -0.97
CA GLY A 183 -20.97 -7.53 -0.65
C GLY A 183 -21.56 -8.39 -1.76
N ILE A 184 -21.48 -7.93 -3.01
CA ILE A 184 -21.98 -8.66 -4.20
C ILE A 184 -21.27 -10.00 -4.36
N VAL A 185 -19.94 -10.02 -4.28
CA VAL A 185 -19.15 -11.25 -4.46
C VAL A 185 -19.40 -12.23 -3.32
N LEU A 186 -19.54 -11.74 -2.08
CA LEU A 186 -19.86 -12.61 -0.94
C LEU A 186 -21.23 -13.28 -1.11
N GLU A 187 -22.22 -12.55 -1.63
CA GLU A 187 -23.54 -13.10 -1.89
C GLU A 187 -23.52 -14.11 -3.04
N ALA A 188 -22.87 -13.76 -4.16
CA ALA A 188 -22.69 -14.68 -5.28
C ALA A 188 -22.02 -15.99 -4.83
N TRP A 189 -20.96 -15.90 -4.02
CA TRP A 189 -20.28 -17.05 -3.44
C TRP A 189 -21.23 -17.93 -2.61
N ARG A 190 -22.03 -17.32 -1.72
CA ARG A 190 -22.97 -18.07 -0.86
C ARG A 190 -24.01 -18.81 -1.68
N VAL A 191 -24.53 -18.18 -2.73
CA VAL A 191 -25.51 -18.80 -3.64
C VAL A 191 -24.90 -19.99 -4.38
N GLU A 192 -23.67 -19.84 -4.88
CA GLU A 192 -23.02 -20.89 -5.69
C GLU A 192 -22.40 -22.03 -4.87
N ARG A 193 -21.91 -21.76 -3.65
CA ARG A 193 -21.12 -22.72 -2.85
C ARG A 193 -21.77 -23.10 -1.50
N GLY A 194 -22.86 -22.44 -1.10
CA GLY A 194 -23.67 -22.84 0.06
C GLY A 194 -23.12 -22.47 1.43
N GLY A 195 -22.07 -21.64 1.54
CA GLY A 195 -21.48 -21.23 2.83
C GLY A 195 -20.59 -19.99 2.74
N PRO A 196 -20.23 -19.35 3.88
CA PRO A 196 -19.29 -18.25 3.88
C PRO A 196 -17.86 -18.75 3.59
N PRO A 197 -17.03 -17.96 2.88
CA PRO A 197 -15.62 -18.31 2.71
C PRO A 197 -14.83 -18.09 3.99
N VAL A 198 -13.70 -18.78 4.15
CA VAL A 198 -12.78 -18.58 5.29
C VAL A 198 -12.21 -17.17 5.28
N ALA A 199 -11.84 -16.69 4.08
CA ALA A 199 -11.38 -15.35 3.82
C ALA A 199 -11.76 -14.93 2.39
N LEU A 200 -11.87 -13.63 2.18
CA LEU A 200 -12.22 -13.05 0.89
C LEU A 200 -11.40 -11.79 0.65
N MET A 201 -10.86 -11.64 -0.55
CA MET A 201 -10.35 -10.39 -1.10
C MET A 201 -11.11 -10.07 -2.38
N VAL A 202 -11.52 -8.81 -2.50
CA VAL A 202 -12.08 -8.26 -3.74
C VAL A 202 -11.29 -6.99 -4.06
N GLY A 203 -10.13 -7.20 -4.66
CA GLY A 203 -9.08 -6.20 -4.82
C GLY A 203 -9.17 -5.42 -6.14
N PRO A 204 -8.51 -4.27 -6.23
CA PRO A 204 -8.44 -3.50 -7.46
C PRO A 204 -7.43 -4.13 -8.42
N VAL A 205 -7.67 -3.98 -9.72
CA VAL A 205 -6.73 -4.37 -10.78
C VAL A 205 -6.01 -3.12 -11.33
N PRO A 206 -4.87 -3.26 -12.04
CA PRO A 206 -4.22 -2.13 -12.68
C PRO A 206 -5.16 -1.42 -13.67
N ILE A 207 -5.00 -0.10 -13.79
CA ILE A 207 -5.56 0.76 -14.85
C ILE A 207 -7.08 0.94 -14.81
N THR A 208 -7.90 -0.08 -14.59
CA THR A 208 -9.37 0.05 -14.68
C THR A 208 -10.05 0.04 -13.30
N PRO A 209 -10.91 1.02 -12.98
CA PRO A 209 -11.69 1.03 -11.74
C PRO A 209 -12.94 0.12 -11.82
N PHE A 210 -13.28 -0.37 -13.01
CA PHE A 210 -14.51 -1.12 -13.29
C PHE A 210 -14.37 -2.64 -13.13
N ARG A 211 -13.16 -3.13 -12.85
CA ARG A 211 -12.92 -4.54 -12.59
C ARG A 211 -12.27 -4.73 -11.24
N ARG A 212 -12.57 -5.85 -10.60
CA ARG A 212 -11.95 -6.26 -9.34
C ARG A 212 -11.62 -7.74 -9.36
N GLU A 213 -10.40 -8.04 -8.92
CA GLU A 213 -9.91 -9.40 -8.77
C GLU A 213 -10.46 -10.00 -7.49
N ILE A 214 -10.94 -11.24 -7.59
CA ILE A 214 -11.51 -11.99 -6.48
C ILE A 214 -10.52 -13.09 -6.10
N ILE A 215 -10.24 -13.19 -4.80
CA ILE A 215 -9.56 -14.35 -4.21
C ILE A 215 -10.43 -14.81 -3.05
N VAL A 216 -10.87 -16.06 -3.13
CA VAL A 216 -11.66 -16.72 -2.10
C VAL A 216 -10.83 -17.80 -1.45
N ASP A 217 -10.77 -17.80 -0.14
CA ASP A 217 -10.29 -18.94 0.64
C ASP A 217 -11.46 -19.88 0.94
N ALA A 218 -11.46 -21.03 0.26
CA ALA A 218 -12.49 -22.06 0.34
C ALA A 218 -12.16 -23.15 1.37
N GLY A 219 -11.11 -22.98 2.18
CA GLY A 219 -10.66 -23.96 3.17
C GLY A 219 -9.38 -24.68 2.76
N ILE A 220 -9.46 -25.69 1.89
CA ILE A 220 -8.28 -26.47 1.45
C ILE A 220 -7.56 -25.85 0.25
N ASP A 221 -8.28 -25.02 -0.51
CA ASP A 221 -7.84 -24.38 -1.73
C ASP A 221 -8.30 -22.92 -1.79
N TYR A 222 -7.78 -22.22 -2.79
CA TYR A 222 -8.23 -20.90 -3.19
C TYR A 222 -8.95 -20.97 -4.53
N GLU A 223 -10.06 -20.25 -4.64
CA GLU A 223 -10.71 -19.95 -5.91
C GLU A 223 -10.42 -18.50 -6.29
N THR A 224 -10.15 -18.26 -7.58
CA THR A 224 -9.97 -16.91 -8.12
C THR A 224 -11.17 -16.51 -8.98
N GLY A 225 -11.26 -15.23 -9.30
CA GLY A 225 -12.29 -14.75 -10.20
C GLY A 225 -12.20 -13.26 -10.46
N MET A 226 -13.23 -12.74 -11.13
CA MET A 226 -13.36 -11.33 -11.46
C MET A 226 -14.79 -10.85 -11.24
N LEU A 227 -14.91 -9.63 -10.72
CA LEU A 227 -16.12 -8.82 -10.82
C LEU A 227 -15.90 -7.79 -11.93
N ASP A 228 -16.79 -7.76 -12.92
CA ASP A 228 -16.85 -6.73 -13.96
C ASP A 228 -18.13 -5.89 -13.79
N TRP A 229 -17.97 -4.60 -13.48
CA TRP A 229 -19.08 -3.67 -13.31
C TRP A 229 -19.80 -3.33 -14.62
N LEU A 230 -19.12 -3.36 -15.76
CA LEU A 230 -19.73 -3.04 -17.05
C LEU A 230 -20.68 -4.16 -17.51
N GLY A 231 -20.32 -5.41 -17.20
CA GLY A 231 -21.17 -6.58 -17.44
C GLY A 231 -22.07 -6.95 -16.27
N ALA A 232 -21.98 -6.23 -15.15
CA ALA A 232 -22.61 -6.56 -13.86
C ALA A 232 -22.45 -8.04 -13.48
N ARG A 233 -21.27 -8.62 -13.71
CA ARG A 233 -21.02 -10.06 -13.65
C ARG A 233 -19.92 -10.40 -12.66
N VAL A 234 -20.21 -11.37 -11.80
CA VAL A 234 -19.20 -12.11 -11.03
C VAL A 234 -18.89 -13.39 -11.79
N THR A 235 -17.62 -13.74 -11.90
CA THR A 235 -17.18 -14.99 -12.53
C THR A 235 -16.06 -15.58 -11.70
N PHE A 236 -16.20 -16.85 -11.32
CA PHE A 236 -15.15 -17.63 -10.69
C PHE A 236 -14.42 -18.46 -11.74
N ASP A 237 -13.09 -18.51 -11.64
CA ASP A 237 -12.28 -19.33 -12.51
C ASP A 237 -12.48 -20.82 -12.14
N PRO A 238 -12.56 -21.73 -13.13
CA PRO A 238 -12.76 -23.15 -12.85
C PRO A 238 -11.51 -23.83 -12.27
N THR A 239 -10.35 -23.16 -12.32
CA THR A 239 -9.09 -23.69 -11.79
C THR A 239 -8.94 -23.27 -10.34
N VAL A 240 -8.73 -24.25 -9.46
CA VAL A 240 -8.45 -24.02 -8.05
C VAL A 240 -6.96 -24.02 -7.77
N VAL A 241 -6.53 -23.27 -6.75
CA VAL A 241 -5.14 -23.26 -6.27
C VAL A 241 -5.10 -23.92 -4.89
N PHE A 242 -4.64 -25.16 -4.84
CA PHE A 242 -4.45 -25.86 -3.57
C PHE A 242 -3.37 -25.20 -2.73
N LYS A 243 -3.64 -25.04 -1.43
CA LYS A 243 -2.71 -24.39 -0.49
C LYS A 243 -1.49 -25.25 -0.21
N HIS A 244 -1.70 -26.57 -0.13
CA HIS A 244 -0.71 -27.56 0.33
C HIS A 244 -0.08 -27.24 1.69
N ASP A 245 -0.75 -26.46 2.54
CA ASP A 245 -0.22 -25.97 3.82
C ASP A 245 -0.14 -27.06 4.91
N THR A 246 -0.80 -28.19 4.69
CA THR A 246 -0.78 -29.39 5.55
C THR A 246 0.25 -30.45 5.14
N ASP A 247 0.99 -30.25 4.04
CA ASP A 247 2.01 -31.20 3.59
C ASP A 247 3.17 -31.31 4.62
N PRO A 248 3.67 -32.51 4.97
CA PRO A 248 4.76 -32.67 5.93
C PRO A 248 6.03 -31.88 5.60
N ARG A 249 6.32 -31.68 4.30
CA ARG A 249 7.47 -30.88 3.83
C ARG A 249 7.30 -29.40 4.15
N VAL A 250 6.06 -28.90 4.21
CA VAL A 250 5.76 -27.52 4.59
C VAL A 250 6.05 -27.27 6.06
N ALA A 251 5.81 -28.26 6.94
CA ALA A 251 6.18 -28.15 8.35
C ALA A 251 7.68 -27.86 8.52
N ARG A 252 8.53 -28.56 7.76
CA ARG A 252 9.98 -28.33 7.72
C ARG A 252 10.35 -27.01 7.05
N ALA A 253 9.70 -26.67 5.93
CA ALA A 253 9.98 -25.42 5.23
C ALA A 253 9.69 -24.19 6.11
N ARG A 254 8.67 -24.24 6.97
CA ARG A 254 8.31 -23.16 7.92
C ARG A 254 9.37 -22.88 8.98
N GLU A 255 10.30 -23.81 9.22
CA GLU A 255 11.44 -23.60 10.13
C GLU A 255 12.47 -22.64 9.51
N ALA A 256 12.55 -22.55 8.18
CA ALA A 256 13.49 -21.69 7.47
C ALA A 256 13.17 -20.20 7.72
N PRO A 257 14.17 -19.36 8.09
CA PRO A 257 13.94 -17.96 8.45
C PRO A 257 13.26 -17.13 7.36
N ASN A 258 13.60 -17.35 6.09
CA ASN A 258 13.02 -16.63 4.96
C ASN A 258 11.54 -16.98 4.74
N ILE A 259 11.18 -18.27 4.83
CA ILE A 259 9.79 -18.74 4.74
C ILE A 259 8.95 -18.16 5.90
N ARG A 260 9.46 -18.21 7.13
CA ARG A 260 8.76 -17.65 8.30
C ARG A 260 8.53 -16.15 8.14
N ALA A 261 9.55 -15.43 7.68
CA ALA A 261 9.46 -13.99 7.44
C ALA A 261 8.45 -13.65 6.32
N PHE A 262 8.38 -14.45 5.27
CA PHE A 262 7.40 -14.28 4.19
C PHE A 262 5.96 -14.50 4.68
N LEU A 263 5.73 -15.58 5.44
CA LEU A 263 4.41 -15.94 5.97
C LEU A 263 3.86 -14.90 6.96
N VAL A 264 4.74 -14.14 7.59
CA VAL A 264 4.37 -13.00 8.45
C VAL A 264 3.69 -11.88 7.66
N TRP A 265 3.88 -11.78 6.34
CA TRP A 265 3.25 -10.82 5.43
C TRP A 265 2.18 -11.44 4.52
N ALA A 266 2.32 -12.73 4.20
CA ALA A 266 1.44 -13.40 3.27
C ALA A 266 -0.01 -13.44 3.79
N ARG A 267 -0.97 -13.08 2.93
CA ARG A 267 -2.40 -13.10 3.21
C ARG A 267 -3.07 -14.34 2.63
N PHE A 268 -2.63 -14.79 1.45
CA PHE A 268 -3.13 -16.00 0.78
C PHE A 268 -1.96 -16.90 0.36
N PRO A 269 -1.21 -17.49 1.32
CA PRO A 269 -0.05 -18.30 1.02
C PRO A 269 -0.43 -19.67 0.43
N TYR A 270 0.26 -20.10 -0.61
CA TYR A 270 0.21 -21.47 -1.13
C TYR A 270 1.63 -21.99 -1.38
N PHE A 271 1.78 -23.32 -1.32
CA PHE A 271 3.07 -23.99 -1.44
C PHE A 271 3.17 -24.81 -2.72
N THR A 272 4.32 -24.74 -3.38
CA THR A 272 4.67 -25.58 -4.53
C THR A 272 5.94 -26.38 -4.25
N PHE A 273 6.07 -27.51 -4.94
CA PHE A 273 7.13 -28.49 -4.70
C PHE A 273 7.85 -28.80 -6.00
N GLU A 274 9.16 -28.68 -6.00
CA GLU A 274 10.03 -29.00 -7.13
C GLU A 274 11.12 -29.98 -6.66
N PRO A 275 11.20 -31.20 -7.22
CA PRO A 275 12.30 -32.12 -6.91
C PRO A 275 13.65 -31.51 -7.31
N VAL A 276 14.63 -31.55 -6.42
CA VAL A 276 15.99 -31.04 -6.66
C VAL A 276 17.03 -32.02 -6.10
N PRO A 277 18.30 -31.98 -6.57
CA PRO A 277 19.36 -32.75 -5.91
C PRO A 277 19.44 -32.40 -4.41
N GLY A 278 19.33 -33.42 -3.56
CA GLY A 278 19.36 -33.24 -2.10
C GLY A 278 18.01 -33.02 -1.42
N GLY A 279 16.88 -33.11 -2.14
CA GLY A 279 15.55 -33.13 -1.52
C GLY A 279 14.45 -32.53 -2.40
N THR A 280 13.49 -31.85 -1.77
CA THR A 280 12.43 -31.09 -2.43
C THR A 280 12.61 -29.61 -2.15
N ARG A 281 12.64 -28.77 -3.20
CA ARG A 281 12.48 -27.33 -3.06
C ARG A 281 11.01 -27.02 -2.78
N VAL A 282 10.76 -26.51 -1.58
CA VAL A 282 9.46 -25.99 -1.16
C VAL A 282 9.46 -24.49 -1.37
N THR A 283 8.52 -24.00 -2.19
CA THR A 283 8.36 -22.57 -2.46
C THR A 283 7.03 -22.11 -1.90
N VAL A 284 7.04 -21.05 -1.09
CA VAL A 284 5.83 -20.34 -0.66
C VAL A 284 5.62 -19.13 -1.56
N SER A 285 4.40 -18.93 -2.03
CA SER A 285 3.98 -17.76 -2.83
C SER A 285 2.70 -17.17 -2.24
N ASP A 286 2.44 -15.88 -2.50
CA ASP A 286 1.17 -15.24 -2.13
C ASP A 286 0.29 -15.03 -3.37
N LEU A 287 -0.93 -15.57 -3.33
CA LEU A 287 -1.85 -15.58 -4.47
C LEU A 287 -2.25 -14.17 -4.95
N ARG A 288 -2.17 -13.13 -4.11
CA ARG A 288 -2.42 -11.73 -4.51
C ARG A 288 -1.50 -11.25 -5.63
N PHE A 289 -0.39 -11.94 -5.84
CA PHE A 289 0.64 -11.57 -6.80
C PHE A 289 0.99 -12.73 -7.75
N ALA A 290 0.15 -13.77 -7.82
CA ALA A 290 0.33 -14.87 -8.76
C ALA A 290 0.36 -14.38 -10.22
N GLY A 291 1.20 -15.01 -11.05
CA GLY A 291 1.42 -14.58 -12.45
C GLY A 291 2.24 -13.30 -12.62
N ARG A 292 2.56 -12.57 -11.54
CA ARG A 292 3.55 -11.47 -11.55
C ARG A 292 4.94 -12.07 -11.27
N THR A 293 6.00 -11.38 -11.68
CA THR A 293 7.39 -11.90 -11.70
C THR A 293 7.70 -12.74 -10.44
N PRO A 294 7.85 -14.09 -10.56
CA PRO A 294 7.82 -15.02 -9.42
C PRO A 294 8.81 -14.69 -8.31
N ALA A 295 9.97 -14.14 -8.69
CA ALA A 295 11.08 -13.87 -7.79
C ALA A 295 10.81 -12.79 -6.71
N ARG A 296 9.77 -11.96 -6.82
CA ARG A 296 9.54 -10.85 -5.86
C ARG A 296 8.52 -11.18 -4.76
N PHE A 297 7.66 -12.17 -4.95
CA PHE A 297 6.57 -12.51 -4.03
C PHE A 297 6.51 -14.01 -3.74
N SER A 298 7.69 -14.63 -3.72
CA SER A 298 7.87 -16.01 -3.28
C SER A 298 9.19 -16.16 -2.54
N GLU A 299 9.26 -17.15 -1.66
CA GLU A 299 10.47 -17.57 -0.95
C GLU A 299 10.59 -19.10 -1.04
N SER A 300 11.81 -19.63 -1.08
CA SER A 300 12.01 -21.07 -1.20
C SER A 300 13.08 -21.59 -0.24
N THR A 301 12.97 -22.87 0.10
CA THR A 301 13.98 -23.63 0.85
C THR A 301 13.99 -25.08 0.37
N VAL A 302 15.10 -25.78 0.54
CA VAL A 302 15.21 -27.21 0.23
C VAL A 302 15.02 -28.00 1.51
N VAL A 303 14.09 -28.94 1.50
CA VAL A 303 13.88 -29.89 2.60
C VAL A 303 14.24 -31.30 2.12
N PRO A 304 14.79 -32.17 2.99
CA PRO A 304 15.10 -33.55 2.63
C PRO A 304 13.91 -34.34 2.11
#